data_AF-A0A1V6U336-F1
#
_entry.id   AF-A0A1V6U336-F1
#
_cell.length_a   1.000
_cell.length_b   1.000
_cell.length_c   1.000
_cell.angle_alpha   90.00
_cell.angle_beta   90.00
_cell.angle_gamma   90.00
#
_symmetry.space_group_name_H-M   'P 1'
#
loop_
_entity.id
_entity.type
_entity.pdbx_description
1 polymer ?
#
loop_
_entity_poly.entity_id
_entity_poly.type
_entity_poly.pdbx_seq_one_letter_code
_entity_poly.pdbx_strand_id
1 'polypeptide(L)'
;MVGGNPQGDKYGFRHWQAPGPFAEYLHQADLGRFEGFLAGIWYAAFTCVGPEYISMIAAEAKHPRLYLKSAFKTAYWRFGVFFIGSSLCVGTIIASDDPIVVAVANGKSGRSGAASSPYVIAMENLGRLGVQ
;
A
#
# COMPACT_ATOMS: atom_id res chain seq x y z
N MET A 1 9.00 -12.97 9.57
CA MET A 1 10.15 -12.05 9.43
C MET A 1 11.32 -12.45 10.33
N VAL A 2 11.80 -13.69 10.21
CA VAL A 2 13.06 -14.13 10.86
C VAL A 2 13.75 -15.06 9.86
N GLY A 3 14.84 -14.61 9.22
CA GLY A 3 15.82 -15.49 8.56
C GLY A 3 15.69 -15.79 7.07
N GLY A 4 14.64 -15.33 6.36
CA GLY A 4 14.49 -15.60 4.91
C GLY A 4 15.12 -14.57 3.97
N ASN A 5 15.77 -13.53 4.50
CA ASN A 5 16.43 -12.49 3.71
C ASN A 5 17.79 -13.00 3.20
N PRO A 6 18.10 -12.93 1.89
CA PRO A 6 19.44 -13.21 1.36
C PRO A 6 20.57 -12.39 2.02
N GLN A 7 20.25 -11.19 2.52
CA GLN A 7 21.17 -10.34 3.26
C GLN A 7 21.23 -10.63 4.77
N GLY A 8 20.49 -11.63 5.25
CA GLY A 8 20.47 -12.03 6.67
C GLY A 8 19.82 -11.02 7.63
N ASP A 9 19.33 -9.88 7.14
CA ASP A 9 18.73 -8.84 7.98
C ASP A 9 17.25 -9.10 8.28
N LYS A 10 16.82 -8.75 9.49
CA LYS A 10 15.45 -8.91 9.99
C LYS A 10 14.67 -7.61 9.75
N TYR A 11 13.85 -7.58 8.70
CA TYR A 11 13.08 -6.38 8.30
C TYR A 11 12.22 -5.76 9.41
N GLY A 12 11.59 -6.57 10.27
CA GLY A 12 10.92 -6.11 11.51
C GLY A 12 10.08 -4.82 11.35
N PHE A 13 10.09 -3.96 12.38
CA PHE A 13 9.53 -2.61 12.35
C PHE A 13 10.63 -1.54 12.26
N ARG A 14 11.79 -1.87 11.66
CA ARG A 14 12.95 -0.96 11.64
C ARG A 14 12.64 0.34 10.90
N HIS A 15 12.01 0.22 9.72
CA HIS A 15 11.62 1.38 8.90
C HIS A 15 10.54 2.26 9.56
N TRP A 16 9.80 1.72 10.54
CA TRP A 16 8.86 2.48 11.35
C TRP A 16 9.52 3.29 12.47
N GLN A 17 10.75 2.94 12.88
CA GLN A 17 11.51 3.70 13.89
C GLN A 17 12.48 4.70 13.25
N ALA A 18 13.16 4.30 12.18
CA ALA A 18 14.06 5.17 11.41
C ALA A 18 14.07 4.74 9.94
N PRO A 19 13.73 5.61 8.97
CA PRO A 19 13.46 7.06 9.06
C PRO A 19 12.07 7.45 9.60
N GLY A 20 11.16 6.49 9.80
CA GLY A 20 9.80 6.72 10.30
C GLY A 20 8.73 6.64 9.21
N PRO A 21 7.47 6.33 9.58
CA PRO A 21 6.40 6.06 8.60
C PRO A 21 5.86 7.31 7.91
N PHE A 22 6.09 8.50 8.48
CA PHE A 22 5.62 9.78 7.94
C PHE A 22 6.79 10.57 7.38
N ALA A 23 6.92 10.55 6.06
CA ALA A 23 7.88 11.39 5.33
C ALA A 23 7.35 12.82 5.17
N GLU A 24 8.27 13.78 5.08
CA GLU A 24 7.97 15.16 4.73
C GLU A 24 7.58 15.24 3.25
N TYR A 25 6.55 16.03 2.92
CA TYR A 25 6.02 16.13 1.55
C TYR A 25 6.37 17.46 0.87
N LEU A 26 5.71 18.58 1.20
CA LEU A 26 5.97 19.90 0.61
C LEU A 26 6.78 20.81 1.54
N HIS A 27 6.39 20.86 2.82
CA HIS A 27 7.10 21.62 3.84
C HIS A 27 8.01 20.74 4.70
N GLN A 28 8.90 21.35 5.47
CA GLN A 28 9.75 20.65 6.44
C GLN A 28 9.06 20.53 7.81
N ALA A 29 9.53 19.59 8.63
CA ALA A 29 9.05 19.32 9.98
C ALA A 29 7.57 18.87 10.05
N ASP A 30 6.87 19.20 11.13
CA ASP A 30 5.55 18.64 11.45
C ASP A 30 4.47 18.98 10.41
N LEU A 31 4.60 20.14 9.76
CA LEU A 31 3.70 20.57 8.69
C LEU A 31 3.83 19.68 7.44
N GLY A 32 5.07 19.33 7.06
CA GLY A 32 5.34 18.42 5.95
C GLY A 32 4.82 17.01 6.18
N ARG A 33 4.92 16.51 7.42
CA ARG A 33 4.40 15.19 7.81
C ARG A 33 2.87 15.15 7.79
N PHE A 34 2.23 16.24 8.23
CA PHE A 34 0.77 16.37 8.18
C PHE A 34 0.25 16.42 6.73
N GLU A 35 0.93 17.16 5.86
CA GLU A 35 0.62 17.18 4.43
C GLU A 35 0.79 15.81 3.77
N GLY A 36 1.87 15.09 4.09
CA GLY A 36 2.08 13.72 3.63
C GLY A 36 0.96 12.77 4.10
N PHE A 37 0.49 12.92 5.34
CA PHE A 37 -0.65 12.17 5.86
C PHE A 37 -1.95 12.49 5.10
N LEU A 38 -2.24 13.77 4.86
CA LEU A 38 -3.42 14.18 4.08
C LEU A 38 -3.37 13.66 2.63
N ALA A 39 -2.20 13.71 2.00
CA ALA A 39 -1.99 13.11 0.68
C ALA A 39 -2.23 11.60 0.71
N GLY A 40 -1.75 10.91 1.74
CA GLY A 40 -2.02 9.49 1.97
C GLY A 40 -3.51 9.18 2.11
N ILE A 41 -4.27 9.99 2.86
CA ILE A 41 -5.73 9.87 2.98
C ILE A 41 -6.41 10.04 1.62
N TRP A 42 -5.96 11.00 0.81
CA TRP A 42 -6.52 11.23 -0.52
C TRP A 42 -6.38 10.00 -1.42
N TYR A 43 -5.19 9.40 -1.47
CA TYR A 43 -4.96 8.15 -2.21
C TYR A 43 -5.72 6.96 -1.61
N ALA A 44 -5.84 6.89 -0.29
CA ALA A 44 -6.62 5.85 0.39
C ALA A 44 -8.13 5.94 0.06
N ALA A 45 -8.67 7.16 -0.03
CA ALA A 45 -10.06 7.37 -0.43
C ALA A 45 -10.31 6.88 -1.87
N PHE A 46 -9.38 7.14 -2.79
CA PHE A 46 -9.47 6.72 -4.18
C PHE A 46 -9.37 5.19 -4.38
N THR A 47 -8.68 4.50 -3.48
CA THR A 47 -8.51 3.04 -3.56
C THR A 47 -9.72 2.28 -3.01
N CYS A 48 -10.59 2.92 -2.22
CA CYS A 48 -11.82 2.33 -1.69
C CYS A 48 -12.98 2.33 -2.71
N VAL A 49 -12.72 1.86 -3.94
CA VAL A 49 -13.74 1.63 -4.98
C VAL A 49 -14.15 0.17 -4.97
N GLY A 50 -15.45 -0.12 -4.95
CA GLY A 50 -15.91 -1.49 -4.74
C GLY A 50 -17.39 -1.64 -4.38
N PRO A 51 -17.91 -0.87 -3.39
CA PRO A 51 -19.31 -0.91 -2.99
C PRO A 51 -20.30 -0.68 -4.15
N GLU A 52 -19.88 0.10 -5.15
CA GLU A 52 -20.64 0.45 -6.35
C GLU A 52 -20.88 -0.76 -7.26
N TYR A 53 -19.94 -1.71 -7.32
CA TYR A 53 -20.15 -2.95 -8.09
C TYR A 53 -21.21 -3.83 -7.45
N ILE A 54 -21.26 -3.87 -6.12
CA ILE A 54 -22.27 -4.64 -5.38
C ILE A 54 -23.65 -4.02 -5.61
N SER A 55 -23.77 -2.68 -5.63
CA SER A 55 -25.05 -2.02 -5.89
C SER A 55 -25.56 -2.21 -7.33
N MET A 56 -24.68 -2.27 -8.34
CA MET A 56 -25.09 -2.58 -9.71
C MET A 56 -25.70 -3.99 -9.84
N ILE A 57 -25.10 -4.98 -9.18
CA ILE A 57 -25.58 -6.38 -9.21
C ILE A 57 -26.91 -6.55 -8.44
N ALA A 58 -27.26 -5.58 -7.57
CA ALA A 58 -28.52 -5.62 -6.84
C ALA A 58 -29.76 -5.67 -7.75
N ALA A 59 -29.67 -5.10 -8.95
CA ALA A 59 -30.74 -5.12 -9.95
C ALA A 59 -30.97 -6.51 -10.57
N GLU A 60 -29.94 -7.37 -10.59
CA GLU A 60 -29.98 -8.71 -11.18
C GLU A 60 -30.10 -9.83 -10.13
N ALA A 61 -30.00 -9.50 -8.85
CA ALA A 61 -30.04 -10.47 -7.77
C ALA A 61 -31.48 -10.97 -7.50
N LYS A 62 -31.67 -12.31 -7.45
CA LYS A 62 -32.96 -12.96 -7.16
C LYS A 62 -33.53 -12.61 -5.77
N HIS A 63 -32.67 -12.43 -4.77
CA HIS A 63 -33.04 -12.03 -3.39
C HIS A 63 -32.06 -10.99 -2.82
N PRO A 64 -32.18 -9.71 -3.20
CA PRO A 64 -31.19 -8.69 -2.88
C PRO A 64 -31.10 -8.42 -1.36
N ARG A 65 -32.22 -8.43 -0.63
CA ARG A 65 -32.23 -8.16 0.83
C ARG A 65 -31.33 -9.11 1.64
N LEU A 66 -31.17 -10.35 1.20
CA LEU A 66 -30.36 -11.34 1.90
C LEU A 66 -28.92 -11.35 1.37
N TYR A 67 -28.76 -11.44 0.05
CA TYR A 67 -27.45 -11.60 -0.58
C TYR A 67 -26.60 -10.33 -0.52
N LEU A 68 -27.21 -9.16 -0.70
CA LEU A 68 -26.49 -7.89 -0.68
C LEU A 68 -25.94 -7.58 0.71
N LYS A 69 -26.70 -7.87 1.76
CA LYS A 69 -26.27 -7.70 3.15
C LYS A 69 -25.03 -8.54 3.47
N SER A 70 -24.99 -9.78 2.99
CA SER A 70 -23.82 -10.67 3.16
C SER A 70 -22.62 -10.18 2.32
N ALA A 71 -22.87 -9.79 1.06
CA ALA A 71 -21.85 -9.30 0.15
C ALA A 71 -21.14 -8.05 0.70
N PHE A 72 -21.88 -7.05 1.19
CA PHE A 72 -21.29 -5.86 1.81
C PHE A 72 -20.48 -6.20 3.06
N LYS A 73 -20.97 -7.08 3.93
CA LYS A 73 -20.27 -7.46 5.16
C LYS A 73 -18.92 -8.14 4.88
N THR A 74 -18.86 -8.98 3.86
CA THR A 74 -17.60 -9.61 3.43
C THR A 74 -16.65 -8.62 2.76
N ALA A 75 -17.16 -7.66 1.98
CA ALA A 75 -16.34 -6.62 1.37
C ALA A 75 -15.64 -5.73 2.42
N TYR A 76 -16.35 -5.26 3.45
CA TYR A 76 -15.76 -4.46 4.52
C TYR A 76 -14.63 -5.17 5.26
N TRP A 77 -14.84 -6.44 5.63
CA TRP A 77 -13.80 -7.22 6.30
C TRP A 77 -12.58 -7.41 5.39
N ARG A 78 -12.80 -7.65 4.10
CA ARG A 78 -11.72 -7.80 3.12
C ARG A 78 -10.94 -6.51 2.92
N PHE A 79 -11.57 -5.34 2.88
CA PHE A 79 -10.86 -4.06 2.85
C PHE A 79 -10.00 -3.88 4.10
N GLY A 80 -10.54 -4.15 5.29
CA GLY A 80 -9.77 -4.09 6.53
C GLY A 80 -8.53 -4.98 6.49
N VAL A 81 -8.69 -6.26 6.16
CA VAL A 81 -7.56 -7.21 6.20
C VAL A 81 -6.57 -6.99 5.06
N PHE A 82 -7.04 -6.85 3.82
CA PHE A 82 -6.14 -6.78 2.68
C PHE A 82 -5.50 -5.41 2.52
N PHE A 83 -6.21 -4.30 2.75
CA PHE A 83 -5.65 -2.97 2.49
C PHE A 83 -4.79 -2.51 3.67
N ILE A 84 -5.30 -2.63 4.90
CA ILE A 84 -4.52 -2.26 6.09
C ILE A 84 -3.36 -3.25 6.27
N GLY A 85 -3.63 -4.56 6.12
CA GLY A 85 -2.60 -5.58 6.23
C GLY A 85 -1.49 -5.45 5.17
N SER A 86 -1.85 -5.21 3.90
CA SER A 86 -0.83 -5.01 2.85
C SER A 86 -0.03 -3.73 3.07
N SER A 87 -0.67 -2.63 3.46
CA SER A 87 -0.01 -1.36 3.79
C SER A 87 1.03 -1.52 4.90
N LEU A 88 0.67 -2.24 5.98
CA LEU A 88 1.62 -2.56 7.07
C LEU A 88 2.79 -3.42 6.58
N CYS A 89 2.52 -4.43 5.76
CA CYS A 89 3.56 -5.27 5.16
C CYS A 89 4.50 -4.45 4.26
N VAL A 90 3.99 -3.52 3.44
CA VAL A 90 4.84 -2.67 2.60
C VAL A 90 5.69 -1.73 3.45
N GLY A 91 5.09 -1.05 4.43
CA GLY A 91 5.82 -0.11 5.29
C GLY A 91 6.88 -0.77 6.18
N THR A 92 6.85 -2.09 6.35
CA THR A 92 7.88 -2.83 7.09
C THR A 92 8.99 -3.38 6.18
N ILE A 93 8.76 -3.50 4.88
CA ILE A 93 9.72 -4.04 3.91
C ILE A 93 10.56 -2.93 3.27
N ILE A 94 9.96 -1.78 3.00
CA ILE A 94 10.62 -0.66 2.32
C ILE A 94 10.75 0.55 3.25
N ALA A 95 11.89 1.22 3.17
CA ALA A 95 12.12 2.49 3.83
C ALA A 95 11.42 3.64 3.08
N SER A 96 10.87 4.61 3.81
CA SER A 96 10.17 5.75 3.21
C SER A 96 11.11 6.72 2.48
N ASP A 97 12.43 6.63 2.71
CA ASP A 97 13.49 7.45 2.12
C ASP A 97 14.16 6.82 0.89
N ASP A 98 13.68 5.67 0.42
CA ASP A 98 14.28 4.99 -0.73
C ASP A 98 14.17 5.84 -2.01
N PRO A 99 15.30 6.10 -2.72
CA PRO A 99 15.31 6.96 -3.90
C PRO A 99 14.43 6.46 -5.04
N ILE A 100 14.22 5.14 -5.17
CA ILE A 100 13.35 4.54 -6.19
C ILE A 100 11.89 4.81 -5.84
N VAL A 101 11.52 4.70 -4.56
CA VAL A 101 10.16 4.97 -4.07
C VAL A 101 9.84 6.46 -4.21
N VAL A 102 10.77 7.33 -3.86
CA VAL A 102 10.64 8.79 -4.03
C VAL A 102 10.55 9.18 -5.50
N ALA A 103 11.31 8.53 -6.39
CA ALA A 103 11.24 8.78 -7.83
C ALA A 103 9.90 8.33 -8.44
N VAL A 104 9.35 7.21 -7.97
CA VAL A 104 8.02 6.72 -8.35
C VAL A 104 6.93 7.67 -7.85
N ALA A 105 6.98 8.08 -6.58
CA ALA A 105 5.99 8.98 -5.98
C ALA A 105 5.95 10.35 -6.67
N ASN A 106 7.10 10.86 -7.12
CA ASN A 106 7.20 12.15 -7.82
C ASN A 106 6.94 12.05 -9.34
N GLY A 107 6.57 10.87 -9.86
CA GLY A 107 6.34 10.67 -11.30
C GLY A 107 7.58 10.84 -12.17
N LYS A 108 8.78 10.79 -11.59
CA LYS A 108 10.07 10.96 -12.28
C LYS A 108 10.66 9.64 -12.75
N SER A 109 10.11 8.51 -12.33
CA SER A 109 10.51 7.20 -12.81
C SER A 109 9.83 6.90 -14.15
N GLY A 110 10.58 6.48 -15.17
CA GLY A 110 10.02 5.87 -16.40
C GLY A 110 9.38 4.50 -16.18
N ARG A 111 9.11 4.12 -14.91
CA ARG A 111 8.53 2.85 -14.49
C ARG A 111 7.01 2.99 -14.48
N SER A 112 6.33 2.10 -15.20
CA SER A 112 4.86 2.10 -15.32
C SER A 112 4.25 0.83 -14.75
N GLY A 113 3.06 0.95 -14.16
CA GLY A 113 2.22 -0.17 -13.74
C GLY A 113 2.85 -1.06 -12.66
N ALA A 114 3.04 -2.34 -12.99
CA ALA A 114 3.55 -3.32 -12.03
C ALA A 114 5.00 -3.07 -11.59
N ALA A 115 5.81 -2.42 -12.44
CA ALA A 115 7.22 -2.18 -12.17
C ALA A 115 7.47 -1.08 -11.11
N SER A 116 6.45 -0.26 -10.82
CA SER A 116 6.47 0.73 -9.73
C SER A 116 5.86 0.19 -8.43
N SER A 117 5.45 -1.07 -8.40
CA SER A 117 4.90 -1.70 -7.19
C SER A 117 5.95 -1.74 -6.08
N PRO A 118 5.62 -1.32 -4.84
CA PRO A 118 6.54 -1.41 -3.71
C PRO A 118 7.06 -2.83 -3.47
N TYR A 119 6.24 -3.86 -3.73
CA TYR A 119 6.70 -5.25 -3.61
C TYR A 119 7.78 -5.61 -4.64
N VAL A 120 7.75 -5.03 -5.83
CA VAL A 120 8.77 -5.26 -6.87
C VAL A 120 10.04 -4.49 -6.54
N ILE A 121 9.91 -3.24 -6.09
CA ILE A 121 11.04 -2.41 -5.64
C ILE A 121 11.75 -3.08 -4.47
N ALA A 122 11.00 -3.65 -3.52
CA ALA A 122 11.54 -4.37 -2.40
C ALA A 122 12.42 -5.56 -2.84
N MET A 123 11.92 -6.33 -3.83
CA MET A 123 12.64 -7.47 -4.40
C MET A 123 13.90 -7.05 -5.16
N GLU A 124 13.90 -5.88 -5.80
CA GLU A 124 15.10 -5.32 -6.42
C GLU A 124 16.15 -4.94 -5.36
N ASN A 125 15.73 -4.27 -4.29
CA ASN A 125 16.61 -3.85 -3.18
C ASN A 125 17.21 -5.03 -2.40
N LEU A 126 16.44 -6.12 -2.28
CA LEU A 126 16.86 -7.37 -1.65
C LEU A 126 17.98 -8.11 -2.40
N GLY A 127 18.28 -7.71 -3.64
CA GLY A 127 19.25 -8.38 -4.49
C GLY A 127 18.64 -9.58 -5.21
N ARG A 128 17.87 -9.30 -6.27
CA ARG A 128 17.56 -10.15 -7.43
C ARG A 128 17.31 -11.65 -7.15
N LEU A 129 16.03 -12.05 -7.16
CA LEU A 129 15.65 -13.30 -7.85
C LEU A 129 15.66 -12.96 -9.35
N GLY A 130 16.68 -13.45 -10.06
CA GLY A 130 17.06 -12.99 -11.39
C GLY A 130 16.00 -13.14 -12.46
N VAL A 131 15.90 -12.11 -13.32
CA VAL A 131 15.67 -12.26 -14.76
C VAL A 131 16.60 -11.25 -15.43
N GLN A 132 17.55 -11.80 -16.20
CA GLN A 132 18.31 -11.08 -17.23
C GLN A 132 17.42 -10.91 -18.46
#